data_AF-A0A2M6ZSC8-F1
#
_entry.id   AF-A0A2M6ZSC8-F1
#
_cell.length_a   1.000
_cell.length_b   1.000
_cell.length_c   1.000
_cell.angle_alpha   90.00
_cell.angle_beta   90.00
_cell.angle_gamma   90.00
#
_symmetry.space_group_name_H-M   'P 1'
#
loop_
_entity.id
_entity.type
_entity.pdbx_description
1 polymer ?
#
loop_
_entity_poly.entity_id
_entity_poly.type
_entity_poly.pdbx_seq_one_letter_code
_entity_poly.pdbx_strand_id
1 'polypeptide(L)'
;MKYKTVIGLEVHAQLLTNSKMFCRCSTDYVSSAPNTHVCPVCLGMPGVLPTINRQAVEYTVMTALALNCTISNFTKFDRKNYPYPDLMKGYQISQYDVPLSHDGWLEIEVDGKKKRIGITRVHLEEDVAKLLHRTDPSGERYSLVDVNRAGVPLMEIVGEPDLGSPEEARLYLMKLHTLLCYLGVSTGNMEEGSFRCDANISLRSTDGQASFPKVEVKNMNSFKSVYSALNYEEERQRKVLEEGGQLVQETRGWVDDEAITVAQRSKEYAHDYRYFPEPDLLPLTLSSEWVEGIKAKLPELPDAKRGRFMVQYGLSAYDADLLTGSRVFADYFESCVGLAAPEQISKGRAKVT
;
A
#
# COMPACT_ATOMS: atom_id res chain seq x y z
N MET A 1 29.16 -14.36 12.08
CA MET A 1 29.25 -13.79 10.71
C MET A 1 28.55 -12.44 10.69
N LYS A 2 28.90 -11.50 9.80
CA LYS A 2 28.11 -10.26 9.66
C LYS A 2 27.03 -10.46 8.59
N TYR A 3 25.77 -10.20 8.95
CA TYR A 3 24.61 -10.27 8.06
C TYR A 3 24.07 -8.88 7.73
N LYS A 4 23.64 -8.70 6.48
CA LYS A 4 22.86 -7.55 6.01
C LYS A 4 21.39 -7.93 5.93
N THR A 5 20.54 -6.98 6.26
CA THR A 5 19.08 -7.14 6.21
C THR A 5 18.57 -6.69 4.84
N VAL A 6 17.62 -7.44 4.31
CA VAL A 6 16.98 -7.20 3.02
C VAL A 6 15.48 -7.28 3.24
N ILE A 7 14.80 -6.16 3.02
CA ILE A 7 13.36 -6.01 3.25
C ILE A 7 12.69 -5.56 1.94
N GLY A 8 11.57 -6.20 1.62
CA GLY A 8 10.63 -5.77 0.59
C GLY A 8 9.24 -5.63 1.18
N LEU A 9 8.46 -4.65 0.73
CA LEU A 9 7.13 -4.36 1.26
C LEU A 9 6.07 -4.48 0.17
N GLU A 10 4.95 -5.08 0.52
CA GLU A 10 3.76 -5.22 -0.30
C GLU A 10 2.64 -4.41 0.34
N VAL A 11 2.32 -3.26 -0.26
CA VAL A 11 1.37 -2.30 0.29
C VAL A 11 0.07 -2.35 -0.50
N HIS A 12 -1.04 -2.54 0.21
CA HIS A 12 -2.38 -2.50 -0.36
C HIS A 12 -3.10 -1.24 0.12
N ALA A 13 -3.54 -0.39 -0.82
CA ALA A 13 -4.25 0.84 -0.53
C ALA A 13 -5.63 0.85 -1.20
N GLN A 14 -6.69 0.99 -0.40
CA GLN A 14 -8.05 1.16 -0.92
C GLN A 14 -8.18 2.53 -1.58
N LEU A 15 -8.78 2.55 -2.77
CA LEU A 15 -8.96 3.78 -3.53
C LEU A 15 -10.25 4.51 -3.13
N LEU A 16 -10.19 5.83 -3.00
CA LEU A 16 -11.29 6.74 -2.66
C LEU A 16 -12.21 7.01 -3.87
N THR A 17 -12.76 5.96 -4.45
CA THR A 17 -13.73 6.04 -5.55
C THR A 17 -15.15 6.02 -5.02
N ASN A 18 -16.12 6.56 -5.75
CA ASN A 18 -17.54 6.54 -5.34
C ASN A 18 -18.22 5.16 -5.47
N SER A 19 -17.73 4.31 -6.37
CA SER A 19 -18.28 2.98 -6.62
C SER A 19 -17.21 1.91 -6.54
N LYS A 20 -17.63 0.65 -6.35
CA LYS A 20 -16.76 -0.52 -6.36
C LYS A 20 -16.00 -0.69 -7.69
N MET A 21 -15.01 -1.58 -7.69
CA MET A 21 -14.09 -1.80 -8.82
C MET A 21 -14.77 -2.40 -10.03
N PHE A 22 -15.71 -3.33 -9.78
CA PHE A 22 -16.35 -4.12 -10.83
C PHE A 22 -17.88 -4.01 -10.84
N CYS A 23 -18.47 -3.14 -10.01
CA CYS A 23 -19.91 -2.90 -9.96
C CYS A 23 -20.24 -1.48 -9.46
N ARG A 24 -21.53 -1.13 -9.45
CA ARG A 24 -22.00 0.24 -9.11
C ARG A 24 -22.31 0.46 -7.63
N CYS A 25 -22.10 -0.52 -6.76
CA CYS A 25 -22.31 -0.34 -5.32
C CYS A 25 -21.39 0.75 -4.78
N SER A 26 -21.86 1.50 -3.79
CA SER A 26 -21.04 2.49 -3.09
C SER A 26 -19.90 1.81 -2.31
N THR A 27 -18.82 2.55 -2.12
CA THR A 27 -17.67 2.22 -1.27
C THR A 27 -17.76 2.84 0.12
N ASP A 28 -18.78 3.67 0.38
CA ASP A 28 -19.02 4.33 1.67
C ASP A 28 -19.69 3.37 2.66
N TYR A 29 -18.94 2.34 3.06
CA TYR A 29 -19.47 1.24 3.88
C TYR A 29 -19.00 1.23 5.33
N VAL A 30 -17.96 1.99 5.70
CA VAL A 30 -17.24 1.86 6.98
C VAL A 30 -18.18 1.99 8.19
N SER A 31 -19.15 2.90 8.12
CA SER A 31 -20.15 3.16 9.16
C SER A 31 -21.52 2.52 8.90
N SER A 32 -21.63 1.71 7.83
CA SER A 32 -22.90 1.11 7.40
C SER A 32 -23.17 -0.24 8.06
N ALA A 33 -24.45 -0.64 8.11
CA ALA A 33 -24.81 -1.97 8.59
C ALA A 33 -24.25 -3.07 7.66
N PRO A 34 -23.94 -4.27 8.18
CA PRO A 34 -23.39 -5.36 7.38
C PRO A 34 -24.25 -5.70 6.16
N ASN A 35 -23.60 -6.02 5.04
CA ASN A 35 -24.25 -6.50 3.82
C ASN A 35 -25.31 -5.54 3.22
N THR A 36 -25.10 -4.22 3.31
CA THR A 36 -26.00 -3.19 2.74
C THR A 36 -25.48 -2.59 1.43
N HIS A 37 -24.16 -2.57 1.23
CA HIS A 37 -23.50 -2.08 0.01
C HIS A 37 -23.17 -3.22 -0.94
N VAL A 38 -24.19 -3.99 -1.32
CA VAL A 38 -24.05 -5.22 -2.08
C VAL A 38 -24.93 -5.26 -3.32
N CYS A 39 -24.52 -6.05 -4.31
CA CYS A 39 -25.30 -6.38 -5.51
C CYS A 39 -24.90 -7.78 -6.00
N PRO A 40 -25.63 -8.35 -6.97
CA PRO A 40 -25.31 -9.68 -7.50
C PRO A 40 -23.85 -9.85 -7.93
N VAL A 41 -23.22 -8.82 -8.50
CA VAL A 41 -21.83 -8.86 -8.98
C VAL A 41 -20.85 -9.06 -7.82
N CYS A 42 -20.88 -8.20 -6.80
CA CYS A 42 -19.93 -8.31 -5.67
C CYS A 42 -20.28 -9.44 -4.70
N LEU A 43 -21.51 -9.96 -4.75
CA LEU A 43 -21.92 -11.20 -4.07
C LEU A 43 -21.49 -12.46 -4.81
N GLY A 44 -20.94 -12.36 -6.04
CA GLY A 44 -20.55 -13.51 -6.84
C GLY A 44 -21.73 -14.40 -7.26
N MET A 45 -22.92 -13.81 -7.46
CA MET A 45 -24.11 -14.58 -7.85
C MET A 45 -23.99 -15.15 -9.26
N PRO A 46 -24.69 -16.25 -9.58
CA PRO A 46 -24.67 -16.83 -10.93
C PRO A 46 -25.13 -15.86 -12.02
N GLY A 47 -24.42 -15.82 -13.15
CA GLY A 47 -24.81 -15.06 -14.34
C GLY A 47 -24.41 -13.57 -14.36
N VAL A 48 -23.59 -13.12 -13.41
CA VAL A 48 -23.14 -11.73 -13.30
C VAL A 48 -21.83 -11.50 -14.05
N LEU A 49 -21.59 -10.26 -14.49
CA LEU A 49 -20.36 -9.86 -15.17
C LEU A 49 -19.74 -8.62 -14.51
N PRO A 50 -18.40 -8.54 -14.38
CA PRO A 50 -17.70 -7.37 -13.87
C PRO A 50 -17.72 -6.20 -14.88
N THR A 51 -17.62 -4.96 -14.39
CA THR A 51 -17.41 -3.76 -15.23
C THR A 51 -16.41 -2.83 -14.57
N ILE A 52 -15.29 -2.57 -15.26
CA ILE A 52 -14.14 -1.83 -14.72
C ILE A 52 -14.52 -0.40 -14.34
N ASN A 53 -14.12 0.02 -13.14
CA ASN A 53 -14.24 1.38 -12.66
C ASN A 53 -13.15 2.29 -13.25
N ARG A 54 -13.56 3.24 -14.09
CA ARG A 54 -12.65 4.21 -14.75
C ARG A 54 -11.88 5.09 -13.76
N GLN A 55 -12.51 5.51 -12.67
CA GLN A 55 -11.86 6.36 -11.66
C GLN A 55 -10.76 5.60 -10.92
N ALA A 56 -10.97 4.30 -10.64
CA ALA A 56 -9.95 3.45 -10.03
C ALA A 56 -8.71 3.33 -10.93
N VAL A 57 -8.90 3.18 -12.25
CA VAL A 57 -7.80 3.19 -13.23
C VAL A 57 -7.08 4.55 -13.23
N GLU A 58 -7.82 5.67 -13.27
CA GLU A 58 -7.23 7.01 -13.22
C GLU A 58 -6.40 7.24 -11.96
N TYR A 59 -6.89 6.84 -10.78
CA TYR A 59 -6.17 6.97 -9.51
C TYR A 59 -4.92 6.10 -9.45
N THR A 60 -4.98 4.90 -10.03
CA THR A 60 -3.80 4.01 -10.08
C THR A 60 -2.74 4.55 -11.03
N VAL A 61 -3.13 5.06 -12.20
CA VAL A 61 -2.20 5.73 -13.14
C VAL A 61 -1.59 6.98 -12.48
N MET A 62 -2.39 7.80 -11.82
CA MET A 62 -1.92 8.96 -11.07
C MET A 62 -0.88 8.58 -10.00
N THR A 63 -1.15 7.53 -9.24
CA THR A 63 -0.22 7.02 -8.22
C THR A 63 1.07 6.50 -8.86
N ALA A 64 0.96 5.69 -9.91
CA ALA A 64 2.11 5.14 -10.63
C ALA A 64 3.00 6.25 -11.21
N LEU A 65 2.42 7.29 -11.81
CA LEU A 65 3.17 8.46 -12.28
C LEU A 65 3.88 9.19 -11.15
N ALA A 66 3.21 9.38 -10.00
CA ALA A 66 3.80 10.02 -8.82
C ALA A 66 4.91 9.17 -8.18
N LEU A 67 4.88 7.85 -8.37
CA LEU A 67 5.90 6.89 -7.99
C LEU A 67 6.94 6.66 -9.10
N ASN A 68 6.95 7.52 -10.12
CA ASN A 68 7.90 7.48 -11.24
C ASN A 68 7.89 6.15 -12.02
N CYS A 69 6.80 5.38 -11.97
CA CYS A 69 6.65 4.14 -12.72
C CYS A 69 6.46 4.41 -14.22
N THR A 70 6.84 3.43 -15.02
CA THR A 70 6.45 3.34 -16.42
C THR A 70 5.00 2.81 -16.51
N ILE A 71 4.14 3.51 -17.24
CA ILE A 71 2.75 3.09 -17.47
C ILE A 71 2.71 2.17 -18.69
N SER A 72 2.09 0.99 -18.53
CA SER A 72 1.93 0.03 -19.62
C SER A 72 0.92 0.56 -20.65
N ASN A 73 1.25 0.57 -21.94
CA ASN A 73 0.29 0.92 -22.99
C ASN A 73 -0.89 -0.05 -23.08
N PHE A 74 -0.68 -1.27 -22.58
CA PHE A 74 -1.63 -2.37 -22.58
C PHE A 74 -1.56 -3.09 -21.24
N THR A 75 -2.71 -3.42 -20.67
CA THR A 75 -2.80 -4.18 -19.41
C THR A 75 -4.07 -5.02 -19.39
N LYS A 76 -4.10 -6.08 -18.58
CA LYS A 76 -5.26 -6.97 -18.45
C LYS A 76 -5.53 -7.29 -16.99
N PHE A 77 -6.74 -7.76 -16.71
CA PHE A 77 -7.10 -8.36 -15.44
C PHE A 77 -6.96 -9.88 -15.54
N ASP A 78 -6.69 -10.50 -14.40
CA ASP A 78 -6.45 -11.92 -14.22
C ASP A 78 -7.24 -12.42 -13.01
N ARG A 79 -7.64 -13.69 -13.04
CA ARG A 79 -8.24 -14.36 -11.88
C ARG A 79 -7.15 -15.00 -11.02
N LYS A 80 -7.06 -14.56 -9.77
CA LYS A 80 -6.27 -15.18 -8.69
C LYS A 80 -7.18 -16.14 -7.91
N ASN A 81 -7.04 -17.45 -8.13
CA ASN A 81 -8.01 -18.44 -7.66
C ASN A 81 -7.60 -19.03 -6.30
N TYR A 82 -8.40 -18.79 -5.26
CA TYR A 82 -8.24 -19.46 -3.97
C TYR A 82 -9.58 -19.49 -3.21
N PRO A 83 -10.01 -20.63 -2.67
CA PRO A 83 -11.25 -20.69 -1.90
C PRO A 83 -11.04 -20.12 -0.50
N TYR A 84 -11.80 -19.08 -0.16
CA TYR A 84 -11.86 -18.57 1.21
C TYR A 84 -13.25 -17.93 1.48
N PRO A 85 -13.80 -17.98 2.71
CA PRO A 85 -15.17 -17.51 2.97
C PRO A 85 -15.44 -16.03 2.69
N ASP A 86 -14.41 -15.18 2.67
CA ASP A 86 -14.54 -13.76 2.32
C ASP A 86 -14.45 -13.46 0.81
N LEU A 87 -14.13 -14.48 0.01
CA LEU A 87 -13.93 -14.35 -1.43
C LEU A 87 -15.14 -14.91 -2.18
N MET A 88 -16.14 -14.05 -2.37
CA MET A 88 -17.46 -14.42 -2.86
C MET A 88 -17.47 -15.18 -4.20
N LYS A 89 -16.51 -14.91 -5.09
CA LYS A 89 -16.43 -15.53 -6.43
C LYS A 89 -15.58 -16.81 -6.46
N GLY A 90 -14.86 -17.14 -5.38
CA GLY A 90 -13.82 -18.17 -5.37
C GLY A 90 -12.53 -17.79 -6.12
N TYR A 91 -12.47 -16.57 -6.65
CA TYR A 91 -11.29 -15.93 -7.22
C TYR A 91 -11.35 -14.41 -6.99
N GLN A 92 -10.18 -13.79 -6.91
CA GLN A 92 -10.00 -12.34 -6.85
C GLN A 92 -9.61 -11.86 -8.26
N ILE A 93 -10.30 -10.85 -8.78
CA ILE A 93 -9.87 -10.18 -10.00
C ILE A 93 -8.73 -9.22 -9.64
N SER A 94 -7.54 -9.49 -10.14
CA SER A 94 -6.30 -8.73 -9.92
C SER A 94 -5.56 -8.58 -11.26
N GLN A 95 -4.27 -8.25 -11.25
CA GLN A 95 -3.42 -8.27 -12.44
C GLN A 95 -2.20 -9.12 -12.16
N TYR A 96 -1.70 -9.86 -13.14
CA TYR A 96 -0.53 -10.71 -12.95
C TYR A 96 0.65 -10.29 -13.83
N ASP A 97 0.87 -10.93 -14.97
CA ASP A 97 2.04 -10.78 -15.84
C ASP A 97 2.11 -9.45 -16.60
N VAL A 98 0.98 -8.77 -16.78
CA VAL A 98 0.91 -7.48 -17.49
C VAL A 98 0.28 -6.41 -16.58
N PRO A 99 1.00 -5.93 -15.54
CA PRO A 99 0.48 -4.94 -14.61
C PRO A 99 0.25 -3.59 -15.28
N LEU A 100 -0.57 -2.74 -14.65
CA LEU A 100 -0.85 -1.38 -15.13
C LEU A 100 0.42 -0.51 -15.21
N SER A 101 1.38 -0.73 -14.31
CA SER A 101 2.66 -0.04 -14.30
C SER A 101 3.78 -0.87 -13.67
N HIS A 102 5.02 -0.53 -14.02
CA HIS A 102 6.24 -1.21 -13.56
C HIS A 102 7.43 -0.25 -13.48
N ASP A 103 8.53 -0.69 -12.89
CA ASP A 103 9.83 0.01 -12.85
C ASP A 103 9.76 1.45 -12.33
N GLY A 104 9.18 1.63 -11.14
CA GLY A 104 9.14 2.91 -10.43
C GLY A 104 10.19 3.04 -9.34
N TRP A 105 10.12 4.16 -8.61
CA TRP A 105 10.94 4.39 -7.42
C TRP A 105 10.35 5.48 -6.52
N LEU A 106 10.62 5.34 -5.22
CA LEU A 106 10.33 6.35 -4.21
C LEU A 106 11.62 6.76 -3.49
N GLU A 107 11.83 8.06 -3.31
CA GLU A 107 12.97 8.59 -2.56
C GLU A 107 12.61 8.74 -1.07
N ILE A 108 13.47 8.20 -0.22
CA ILE A 108 13.42 8.36 1.24
C ILE A 108 14.69 9.08 1.72
N GLU A 109 14.61 9.74 2.87
CA GLU A 109 15.75 10.38 3.52
C GLU A 109 16.12 9.63 4.79
N VAL A 110 17.37 9.18 4.89
CA VAL A 110 17.91 8.39 6.01
C VAL A 110 19.18 9.09 6.47
N ASP A 111 19.21 9.56 7.73
CA ASP A 111 20.35 10.29 8.30
C ASP A 111 20.85 11.46 7.42
N GLY A 112 19.91 12.20 6.81
CA GLY A 112 20.22 13.33 5.92
C GLY A 112 20.67 12.94 4.51
N LYS A 113 20.63 11.65 4.16
CA LYS A 113 20.98 11.13 2.83
C LYS A 113 19.75 10.62 2.09
N LYS A 114 19.60 11.04 0.85
CA LYS A 114 18.55 10.55 -0.06
C LYS A 114 18.91 9.16 -0.57
N LYS A 115 17.97 8.23 -0.48
CA LYS A 115 18.05 6.87 -1.01
C LYS A 115 16.80 6.60 -1.85
N ARG A 116 16.99 6.05 -3.05
CA ARG A 116 15.88 5.58 -3.90
C ARG A 116 15.60 4.13 -3.58
N ILE A 117 14.33 3.82 -3.37
CA ILE A 117 13.79 2.47 -3.17
C ILE A 117 12.98 2.13 -4.42
N GLY A 118 13.34 1.06 -5.10
CA GLY A 118 12.66 0.62 -6.32
C GLY A 118 11.22 0.16 -6.06
N ILE A 119 10.37 0.32 -7.06
CA ILE A 119 9.00 -0.18 -7.07
C ILE A 119 8.88 -1.09 -8.28
N THR A 120 8.66 -2.37 -8.02
CA THR A 120 8.51 -3.39 -9.07
C THR A 120 7.26 -3.10 -9.90
N ARG A 121 6.14 -2.80 -9.24
CA ARG A 121 4.84 -2.63 -9.90
C ARG A 121 3.81 -1.93 -9.01
N VAL A 122 2.87 -1.27 -9.68
CA VAL A 122 1.61 -0.80 -9.10
C VAL A 122 0.46 -1.30 -9.96
N HIS A 123 -0.47 -2.02 -9.35
CA HIS A 123 -1.54 -2.69 -10.08
C HIS A 123 -2.86 -2.69 -9.31
N LEU A 124 -3.94 -2.99 -10.03
CA LEU A 124 -5.30 -2.98 -9.52
C LEU A 124 -5.80 -4.37 -9.15
N GLU A 125 -6.58 -4.42 -8.08
CA GLU A 125 -7.37 -5.57 -7.71
C GLU A 125 -8.66 -5.15 -7.00
N GLU A 126 -9.52 -6.12 -6.71
CA GLU A 126 -10.64 -5.92 -5.79
C GLU A 126 -10.32 -6.42 -4.39
N ASP A 127 -10.87 -5.75 -3.39
CA ASP A 127 -10.78 -6.21 -2.01
C ASP A 127 -11.76 -7.35 -1.71
N VAL A 128 -11.48 -8.07 -0.62
CA VAL A 128 -12.30 -9.19 -0.11
C VAL A 128 -13.30 -8.71 0.94
N ALA A 129 -14.28 -9.57 1.28
CA ALA A 129 -15.19 -9.30 2.38
C ALA A 129 -14.45 -9.23 3.73
N LYS A 130 -15.14 -8.77 4.78
CA LYS A 130 -14.62 -8.77 6.15
C LYS A 130 -15.12 -10.01 6.89
N LEU A 131 -14.22 -10.74 7.54
CA LEU A 131 -14.57 -11.79 8.49
C LEU A 131 -14.54 -11.27 9.91
N LEU A 132 -15.56 -11.62 10.68
CA LEU A 132 -15.65 -11.35 12.12
C LEU A 132 -15.73 -12.70 12.83
N HIS A 133 -14.66 -13.10 13.49
CA HIS A 133 -14.64 -14.31 14.30
C HIS A 133 -15.29 -14.03 15.66
N ARG A 134 -16.22 -14.90 16.06
CA ARG A 134 -16.96 -14.80 17.32
C ARG A 134 -16.93 -16.13 18.05
N THR A 135 -16.92 -16.03 19.37
CA THR A 135 -17.21 -17.15 20.27
C THR A 135 -18.47 -16.76 21.01
N ASP A 136 -19.52 -17.59 20.96
CA ASP A 136 -20.72 -17.34 21.74
C ASP A 136 -20.47 -17.64 23.25
N PRO A 137 -21.43 -17.31 24.14
CA PRO A 137 -21.32 -17.66 25.56
C PRO A 137 -21.27 -19.17 25.84
N SER A 138 -21.66 -20.03 24.89
CA SER A 138 -21.59 -21.49 25.02
C SER A 138 -20.21 -22.07 24.65
N GLY A 139 -19.32 -21.24 24.09
CA GLY A 139 -18.00 -21.62 23.62
C GLY A 139 -17.97 -22.05 22.14
N GLU A 140 -19.10 -22.00 21.43
CA GLU A 140 -19.17 -22.25 19.99
C GLU A 140 -18.47 -21.13 19.22
N ARG A 141 -17.56 -21.51 18.31
CA ARG A 141 -16.81 -20.58 17.46
C ARG A 141 -17.40 -20.56 16.06
N TYR A 142 -17.73 -19.37 15.59
CA TYR A 142 -18.26 -19.13 14.25
C TYR A 142 -17.66 -17.86 13.65
N SER A 143 -17.83 -17.69 12.34
CA SER A 143 -17.37 -16.50 11.62
C SER A 143 -18.56 -15.86 10.91
N LEU A 144 -18.70 -14.55 11.05
CA LEU A 144 -19.67 -13.75 10.34
C LEU A 144 -19.00 -13.08 9.15
N VAL A 145 -19.69 -13.04 8.00
CA VAL A 145 -19.18 -12.44 6.76
C VAL A 145 -19.93 -11.14 6.49
N ASP A 146 -19.17 -10.04 6.36
CA ASP A 146 -19.68 -8.76 5.88
C ASP A 146 -19.08 -8.44 4.50
N VAL A 147 -19.94 -8.53 3.48
CA VAL A 147 -19.60 -8.40 2.05
C VAL A 147 -19.59 -6.94 1.58
N ASN A 148 -19.88 -5.98 2.47
CA ASN A 148 -19.80 -4.56 2.18
C ASN A 148 -18.48 -4.15 1.51
N ARG A 149 -17.35 -4.69 1.97
CA ARG A 149 -16.01 -4.39 1.42
C ARG A 149 -15.68 -5.14 0.12
N ALA A 150 -16.30 -6.29 -0.13
CA ALA A 150 -15.95 -7.10 -1.29
C ALA A 150 -16.19 -6.32 -2.60
N GLY A 151 -15.18 -6.28 -3.47
CA GLY A 151 -15.24 -5.53 -4.72
C GLY A 151 -14.76 -4.08 -4.63
N VAL A 152 -14.41 -3.55 -3.46
CA VAL A 152 -13.84 -2.19 -3.33
C VAL A 152 -12.51 -2.11 -4.09
N PRO A 153 -12.21 -1.04 -4.84
CA PRO A 153 -10.96 -0.97 -5.58
C PRO A 153 -9.77 -0.90 -4.65
N LEU A 154 -8.80 -1.76 -4.91
CA LEU A 154 -7.59 -1.90 -4.14
C LEU A 154 -6.41 -1.78 -5.10
N MET A 155 -5.42 -1.01 -4.69
CA MET A 155 -4.17 -0.86 -5.42
C MET A 155 -3.07 -1.55 -4.63
N GLU A 156 -2.37 -2.48 -5.26
CA GLU A 156 -1.21 -3.15 -4.67
C GLU A 156 0.09 -2.57 -5.25
N ILE A 157 0.95 -2.09 -4.36
CA ILE A 157 2.25 -1.48 -4.62
C ILE A 157 3.31 -2.42 -4.07
N VAL A 158 4.08 -3.02 -4.98
CA VAL A 158 5.14 -3.97 -4.63
C VAL A 158 6.48 -3.27 -4.75
N GLY A 159 7.19 -3.16 -3.63
CA GLY A 159 8.55 -2.60 -3.58
C GLY A 159 9.61 -3.63 -3.95
N GLU A 160 10.70 -3.15 -4.54
CA GLU A 160 11.93 -3.94 -4.66
C GLU A 160 12.53 -4.22 -3.27
N PRO A 161 13.29 -5.31 -3.08
CA PRO A 161 13.93 -5.66 -1.81
C PRO A 161 15.18 -4.78 -1.53
N ASP A 162 15.01 -3.45 -1.59
CA ASP A 162 16.08 -2.45 -1.46
C ASP A 162 16.27 -1.91 -0.04
N LEU A 163 15.32 -2.19 0.86
CA LEU A 163 15.30 -1.67 2.22
C LEU A 163 16.28 -2.46 3.09
N GLY A 164 17.22 -1.75 3.70
CA GLY A 164 18.35 -2.31 4.46
C GLY A 164 18.15 -2.35 5.98
N SER A 165 17.08 -1.75 6.49
CA SER A 165 16.77 -1.72 7.92
C SER A 165 15.27 -1.53 8.19
N PRO A 166 14.79 -1.92 9.39
CA PRO A 166 13.42 -1.61 9.83
C PRO A 166 13.09 -0.12 9.82
N GLU A 167 14.08 0.75 10.08
CA GLU A 167 13.90 2.20 10.05
C GLU A 167 13.69 2.72 8.62
N GLU A 168 14.44 2.22 7.64
CA GLU A 168 14.20 2.55 6.23
C GLU A 168 12.80 2.12 5.79
N ALA A 169 12.34 0.93 6.23
CA ALA A 169 10.99 0.44 5.94
C ALA A 169 9.89 1.35 6.52
N ARG A 170 10.08 1.84 7.75
CA ARG A 170 9.18 2.79 8.39
C ARG A 170 9.11 4.11 7.62
N LEU A 171 10.26 4.66 7.23
CA LEU A 171 10.36 5.90 6.47
C LEU A 171 9.72 5.77 5.08
N TYR A 172 9.95 4.65 4.39
CA TYR A 172 9.30 4.33 3.12
C TYR A 172 7.78 4.29 3.24
N LEU A 173 7.25 3.57 4.23
CA LEU A 173 5.81 3.47 4.43
C LEU A 173 5.17 4.81 4.77
N MET A 174 5.79 5.61 5.63
CA MET A 174 5.30 6.95 5.95
C MET A 174 5.30 7.85 4.72
N LYS A 175 6.38 7.82 3.93
CA LYS A 175 6.49 8.60 2.69
C LYS A 175 5.43 8.21 1.66
N LEU A 176 5.24 6.91 1.47
CA LEU A 176 4.24 6.37 0.56
C LEU A 176 2.83 6.76 1.01
N HIS A 177 2.52 6.58 2.30
CA HIS A 177 1.24 6.99 2.88
C HIS A 177 0.98 8.49 2.65
N THR A 178 1.94 9.36 2.97
CA THR A 178 1.82 10.80 2.72
C THR A 178 1.54 11.09 1.24
N LEU A 179 2.24 10.43 0.32
CA LEU A 179 2.02 10.61 -1.11
C LEU A 179 0.59 10.25 -1.53
N LEU A 180 0.08 9.09 -1.11
CA LEU A 180 -1.28 8.63 -1.46
C LEU A 180 -2.36 9.59 -0.92
N CYS A 181 -2.22 10.04 0.33
CA CYS A 181 -3.13 11.00 0.93
C CYS A 181 -3.05 12.36 0.23
N TYR A 182 -1.85 12.79 -0.19
CA TYR A 182 -1.64 14.05 -0.89
C TYR A 182 -2.27 14.07 -2.29
N LEU A 183 -2.17 12.95 -3.01
CA LEU A 183 -2.85 12.75 -4.29
C LEU A 183 -4.37 12.70 -4.14
N GLY A 184 -4.89 12.40 -2.93
CA GLY A 184 -6.31 12.24 -2.67
C GLY A 184 -6.88 10.92 -3.20
N VAL A 185 -6.01 9.91 -3.42
CA VAL A 185 -6.43 8.60 -3.95
C VAL A 185 -6.81 7.62 -2.86
N SER A 186 -6.35 7.81 -1.62
CA SER A 186 -6.62 6.95 -0.47
C SER A 186 -6.70 7.77 0.82
N THR A 187 -7.46 7.31 1.81
CA THR A 187 -7.47 7.89 3.18
C THR A 187 -6.22 7.50 3.96
N GLY A 188 -5.55 6.40 3.59
CA GLY A 188 -4.35 5.92 4.27
C GLY A 188 -4.58 5.38 5.69
N ASN A 189 -5.85 5.28 6.14
CA ASN A 189 -6.18 4.84 7.49
C ASN A 189 -5.94 3.33 7.63
N MET A 190 -4.91 2.96 8.42
CA MET A 190 -4.57 1.56 8.69
C MET A 190 -5.57 0.88 9.63
N GLU A 191 -6.18 1.61 10.57
CA GLU A 191 -7.16 1.05 11.53
C GLU A 191 -8.44 0.61 10.83
N GLU A 192 -8.88 1.37 9.83
CA GLU A 192 -10.03 1.04 8.97
C GLU A 192 -9.68 -0.03 7.90
N GLY A 193 -8.40 -0.41 7.79
CA GLY A 193 -7.91 -1.36 6.80
C GLY A 193 -7.79 -0.80 5.37
N SER A 194 -7.89 0.52 5.22
CA SER A 194 -7.73 1.20 3.92
C SER A 194 -6.27 1.25 3.46
N PHE A 195 -5.32 1.05 4.37
CA PHE A 195 -3.89 0.91 4.07
C PHE A 195 -3.34 -0.29 4.84
N ARG A 196 -2.83 -1.30 4.12
CA ARG A 196 -2.28 -2.54 4.67
C ARG A 196 -0.87 -2.75 4.14
N CYS A 197 -0.03 -3.37 4.95
CA CYS A 197 1.33 -3.71 4.55
C CYS A 197 1.66 -5.13 4.99
N ASP A 198 2.10 -5.96 4.06
CA ASP A 198 2.80 -7.20 4.32
C ASP A 198 4.30 -6.97 4.10
N ALA A 199 5.14 -7.59 4.91
CA ALA A 199 6.58 -7.36 4.89
C ALA A 199 7.35 -8.65 4.64
N ASN A 200 8.20 -8.64 3.61
CA ASN A 200 9.14 -9.72 3.33
C ASN A 200 10.50 -9.32 3.91
N ILE A 201 11.08 -10.16 4.77
CA ILE A 201 12.40 -9.92 5.37
C ILE A 201 13.28 -11.17 5.24
N SER A 202 14.53 -10.93 4.88
CA SER A 202 15.58 -11.96 4.82
C SER A 202 16.92 -11.37 5.23
N LEU A 203 17.84 -12.26 5.59
CA LEU A 203 19.24 -11.92 5.80
C LEU A 203 20.09 -12.34 4.61
N ARG A 204 21.19 -11.63 4.39
CA ARG A 204 22.23 -11.96 3.42
C ARG A 204 23.61 -11.87 4.09
N SER A 205 24.52 -12.78 3.75
CA SER A 205 25.90 -12.69 4.20
C SER A 205 26.57 -11.42 3.63
N THR A 206 27.43 -10.78 4.42
CA THR A 206 28.12 -9.54 4.00
C THR A 206 29.08 -9.72 2.84
N ASP A 207 29.60 -10.94 2.64
CA ASP A 207 30.41 -11.35 1.48
C ASP A 207 29.55 -11.62 0.22
N GLY A 208 28.22 -11.53 0.33
CA GLY A 208 27.27 -11.68 -0.77
C GLY A 208 27.05 -13.11 -1.23
N GLN A 209 27.72 -14.11 -0.64
CA GLN A 209 27.74 -15.50 -1.09
C GLN A 209 26.49 -16.30 -0.71
N ALA A 210 25.79 -15.93 0.37
CA ALA A 210 24.60 -16.62 0.86
C ALA A 210 23.42 -15.66 1.02
N SER A 211 22.30 -15.99 0.38
CA SER A 211 20.99 -15.40 0.65
C SER A 211 20.16 -16.41 1.44
N PHE A 212 19.64 -15.99 2.60
CA PHE A 212 18.83 -16.87 3.43
C PHE A 212 17.36 -16.85 2.99
N PRO A 213 16.56 -17.89 3.32
CA PRO A 213 15.14 -17.93 3.00
C PRO A 213 14.38 -16.72 3.52
N LYS A 214 13.41 -16.24 2.73
CA LYS A 214 12.57 -15.11 3.10
C LYS A 214 11.47 -15.51 4.09
N VAL A 215 11.19 -14.62 5.05
CA VAL A 215 10.03 -14.71 5.92
C VAL A 215 9.07 -13.60 5.54
N GLU A 216 7.80 -13.95 5.37
CA GLU A 216 6.72 -13.00 5.12
C GLU A 216 5.96 -12.76 6.42
N VAL A 217 5.96 -11.53 6.92
CA VAL A 217 5.24 -11.12 8.12
C VAL A 217 3.94 -10.45 7.71
N LYS A 218 2.82 -10.92 8.28
CA LYS A 218 1.46 -10.41 8.03
C LYS A 218 0.82 -9.91 9.34
N ASN A 219 -0.38 -9.32 9.21
CA ASN A 219 -1.23 -8.83 10.31
C ASN A 219 -0.62 -7.65 11.10
N MET A 220 0.04 -6.72 10.41
CA MET A 220 0.58 -5.51 11.02
C MET A 220 -0.37 -4.33 10.75
N ASN A 221 -1.07 -3.86 11.79
CA ASN A 221 -2.14 -2.86 11.65
C ASN A 221 -1.69 -1.41 11.85
N SER A 222 -0.39 -1.16 12.07
CA SER A 222 0.15 0.19 12.22
C SER A 222 1.60 0.27 11.74
N PHE A 223 2.08 1.49 11.42
CA PHE A 223 3.51 1.70 11.11
C PHE A 223 4.43 1.25 12.24
N LYS A 224 3.99 1.43 13.49
CA LYS A 224 4.71 0.96 14.67
C LYS A 224 4.77 -0.57 14.71
N SER A 225 3.67 -1.25 14.42
CA SER A 225 3.61 -2.71 14.36
C SER A 225 4.54 -3.25 13.27
N VAL A 226 4.59 -2.61 12.09
CA VAL A 226 5.53 -2.99 11.03
C VAL A 226 6.99 -2.84 11.48
N TYR A 227 7.34 -1.69 12.05
CA TYR A 227 8.69 -1.44 12.57
C TYR A 227 9.08 -2.47 13.65
N SER A 228 8.22 -2.70 14.64
CA SER A 228 8.48 -3.66 15.72
C SER A 228 8.60 -5.10 15.19
N ALA A 229 7.73 -5.50 14.27
CA ALA A 229 7.75 -6.82 13.68
C ALA A 229 9.03 -7.08 12.88
N LEU A 230 9.47 -6.11 12.09
CA LEU A 230 10.73 -6.19 11.34
C LEU A 230 11.95 -6.27 12.25
N ASN A 231 12.00 -5.48 13.32
CA ASN A 231 13.08 -5.54 14.31
C ASN A 231 13.13 -6.91 15.01
N TYR A 232 11.97 -7.41 15.46
CA TYR A 232 11.88 -8.72 16.10
C TYR A 232 12.34 -9.83 15.14
N GLU A 233 11.88 -9.79 13.89
CA GLU A 233 12.17 -10.80 12.90
C GLU A 233 13.64 -10.76 12.44
N GLU A 234 14.23 -9.57 12.33
CA GLU A 234 15.66 -9.40 12.11
C GLU A 234 16.49 -10.08 13.22
N GLU A 235 16.18 -9.79 14.49
CA GLU A 235 16.89 -10.35 15.64
C GLU A 235 16.70 -11.88 15.75
N ARG A 236 15.47 -12.36 15.55
CA ARG A 236 15.17 -13.80 15.50
C ARG A 236 16.01 -14.50 14.44
N GLN A 237 16.03 -13.98 13.21
CA GLN A 237 16.78 -14.61 12.13
C GLN A 237 18.28 -14.63 12.41
N ARG A 238 18.84 -13.55 12.97
CA ARG A 238 20.25 -13.48 13.37
C ARG A 238 20.57 -14.54 14.41
N LYS A 239 19.75 -14.63 15.47
CA LYS A 239 19.94 -15.61 16.55
C LYS A 239 19.94 -17.05 16.04
N VAL A 240 18.96 -17.42 15.19
CA VAL A 240 18.89 -18.76 14.59
C VAL A 240 20.17 -19.09 13.82
N LEU A 241 20.68 -18.15 13.01
CA LEU A 241 21.90 -18.36 12.22
C LEU A 241 23.16 -18.39 13.09
N GLU A 242 23.23 -17.62 14.17
CA GLU A 242 24.36 -17.60 15.12
C GLU A 242 24.43 -18.90 15.95
N GLU A 243 23.28 -19.49 16.26
CA GLU A 243 23.17 -20.80 16.92
C GLU A 243 23.43 -21.98 15.96
N GLY A 244 23.70 -21.72 14.67
CA GLY A 244 23.93 -22.75 13.65
C GLY A 244 22.65 -23.45 13.17
N GLY A 245 21.48 -22.86 13.45
CA GLY A 245 20.18 -23.33 12.97
C GLY A 245 19.92 -23.00 11.51
N GLN A 246 18.86 -23.59 10.96
CA GLN A 246 18.44 -23.37 9.58
C GLN A 246 17.17 -22.52 9.53
N LEU A 247 17.22 -21.44 8.74
CA LEU A 247 16.02 -20.65 8.43
C LEU A 247 15.17 -21.40 7.40
N VAL A 248 13.85 -21.32 7.55
CA VAL A 248 12.86 -21.86 6.61
C VAL A 248 12.03 -20.74 6.03
N GLN A 249 11.58 -20.92 4.79
CA GLN A 249 10.64 -19.99 4.18
C GLN A 249 9.25 -20.23 4.76
N GLU A 250 8.73 -19.25 5.49
CA GLU A 250 7.44 -19.35 6.16
C GLU A 250 6.71 -18.00 6.15
N THR A 251 5.41 -18.05 6.42
CA THR A 251 4.60 -16.86 6.71
C THR A 251 4.38 -16.81 8.23
N ARG A 252 4.62 -15.64 8.83
CA ARG A 252 4.46 -15.40 10.26
C ARG A 252 3.46 -14.27 10.47
N GLY A 253 2.73 -14.32 11.58
CA GLY A 253 1.84 -13.24 12.01
C GLY A 253 2.48 -12.43 13.13
N TRP A 254 2.30 -11.11 13.10
CA TRP A 254 2.63 -10.27 14.24
C TRP A 254 1.53 -10.34 15.32
N VAL A 255 1.94 -10.46 16.59
CA VAL A 255 1.04 -10.39 17.76
C VAL A 255 1.45 -9.18 18.59
N ASP A 256 0.68 -8.09 18.49
CA ASP A 256 1.01 -6.82 19.14
C ASP A 256 1.14 -6.94 20.67
N ASP A 257 0.26 -7.71 21.33
CA ASP A 257 0.23 -7.85 22.79
C ASP A 257 1.50 -8.53 23.35
N GLU A 258 2.05 -9.48 22.61
CA GLU A 258 3.23 -10.24 22.99
C GLU A 258 4.52 -9.65 22.39
N ALA A 259 4.40 -8.73 21.41
CA ALA A 259 5.49 -8.18 20.63
C ALA A 259 6.39 -9.25 19.98
N ILE A 260 5.78 -10.31 19.45
CA ILE A 260 6.48 -11.41 18.78
C ILE A 260 5.88 -11.72 17.40
N THR A 261 6.69 -12.32 16.52
CA THR A 261 6.18 -13.01 15.32
C THR A 261 5.91 -14.47 15.65
N VAL A 262 4.74 -14.97 15.27
CA VAL A 262 4.33 -16.37 15.46
C VAL A 262 4.23 -17.04 14.10
N ALA A 263 4.76 -18.26 13.98
CA ALA A 263 4.61 -19.05 12.76
C ALA A 263 3.12 -19.26 12.45
N GLN A 264 2.70 -18.80 11.28
CA GLN A 264 1.43 -19.23 10.71
C GLN A 264 1.71 -20.51 9.90
N ARG A 265 0.65 -21.21 9.44
CA ARG A 265 0.75 -22.50 8.73
C ARG A 265 2.01 -22.58 7.85
N SER A 266 2.78 -23.67 7.99
CA SER A 266 3.88 -23.97 7.07
C SER A 266 3.35 -23.99 5.64
N LYS A 267 4.01 -23.26 4.74
CA LYS A 267 3.76 -23.29 3.28
C LYS A 267 4.15 -24.68 2.75
N GLU A 268 3.41 -25.73 3.10
CA GLU A 268 3.55 -27.05 2.43
C GLU A 268 3.03 -27.02 1.00
N TYR A 269 2.28 -25.98 0.63
CA TYR A 269 1.93 -25.70 -0.76
C TYR A 269 1.98 -24.19 -0.97
N ALA A 270 2.93 -23.69 -1.79
CA ALA A 270 2.67 -22.44 -2.49
C ALA A 270 1.35 -22.68 -3.23
N HIS A 271 0.27 -22.02 -2.79
CA HIS A 271 -1.03 -22.26 -3.40
C HIS A 271 -0.92 -21.91 -4.88
N ASP A 272 -1.11 -22.92 -5.74
CA ASP A 272 -1.25 -22.68 -7.17
C ASP A 272 -2.53 -21.87 -7.37
N TYR A 273 -2.35 -20.55 -7.44
CA TYR A 273 -3.43 -19.59 -7.66
C TYR A 273 -4.03 -19.72 -9.07
N ARG A 274 -3.45 -20.58 -9.94
CA ARG A 274 -3.95 -20.87 -11.28
C ARG A 274 -4.29 -19.59 -12.01
N TYR A 275 -3.37 -18.63 -12.07
CA TYR A 275 -3.61 -17.34 -12.72
C TYR A 275 -3.96 -17.57 -14.20
N PHE A 276 -5.02 -16.90 -14.65
CA PHE A 276 -5.34 -16.79 -16.08
C PHE A 276 -6.09 -15.48 -16.34
N PRO A 277 -6.04 -14.96 -17.58
CA PRO A 277 -6.75 -13.73 -17.95
C PRO A 277 -8.24 -13.80 -17.63
N GLU A 278 -8.80 -12.74 -17.06
CA GLU A 278 -10.23 -12.60 -16.78
C GLU A 278 -11.01 -12.53 -18.10
N PRO A 279 -11.72 -13.60 -18.52
CA PRO A 279 -12.38 -13.64 -19.82
C PRO A 279 -13.56 -12.68 -19.93
N ASP A 280 -14.15 -12.26 -18.80
CA ASP A 280 -15.31 -11.36 -18.79
C ASP A 280 -14.91 -9.89 -18.96
N LEU A 281 -13.61 -9.58 -18.92
CA LEU A 281 -13.06 -8.23 -19.11
C LEU A 281 -12.12 -8.19 -20.30
N LEU A 282 -12.39 -7.28 -21.23
CA LEU A 282 -11.44 -6.98 -22.29
C LEU A 282 -10.17 -6.33 -21.69
N PRO A 283 -9.00 -6.55 -22.31
CA PRO A 283 -7.80 -5.82 -21.94
C PRO A 283 -7.98 -4.30 -22.06
N LEU A 284 -7.28 -3.57 -21.20
CA LEU A 284 -7.24 -2.12 -21.20
C LEU A 284 -6.10 -1.62 -22.08
N THR A 285 -6.40 -0.66 -22.96
CA THR A 285 -5.39 0.11 -23.68
C THR A 285 -5.32 1.51 -23.07
N LEU A 286 -4.14 1.90 -22.59
CA LEU A 286 -3.89 3.20 -21.99
C LEU A 286 -3.22 4.08 -23.06
N SER A 287 -4.01 4.90 -23.76
CA SER A 287 -3.44 5.79 -24.77
C SER A 287 -2.51 6.82 -24.13
N SER A 288 -1.43 7.16 -24.81
CA SER A 288 -0.48 8.18 -24.32
C SER A 288 -1.17 9.52 -24.07
N GLU A 289 -2.15 9.89 -24.90
CA GLU A 289 -2.98 11.08 -24.71
C GLU A 289 -3.75 11.07 -23.39
N TRP A 290 -4.31 9.92 -23.01
CA TRP A 290 -5.03 9.80 -21.74
C TRP A 290 -4.09 9.85 -20.55
N VAL A 291 -2.95 9.17 -20.63
CA VAL A 291 -1.92 9.18 -19.57
C VAL A 291 -1.35 10.59 -19.37
N GLU A 292 -1.02 11.31 -20.46
CA GLU A 292 -0.55 12.70 -20.37
C GLU A 292 -1.66 13.63 -19.85
N GLY A 293 -2.92 13.39 -20.20
CA GLY A 293 -4.06 14.10 -19.63
C GLY A 293 -4.21 13.90 -18.11
N ILE A 294 -3.91 12.70 -17.60
CA ILE A 294 -3.86 12.42 -16.15
C ILE A 294 -2.65 13.12 -15.52
N LYS A 295 -1.48 13.01 -16.14
CA LYS A 295 -0.23 13.63 -15.69
C LYS A 295 -0.37 15.15 -15.54
N ALA A 296 -1.05 15.81 -16.48
CA ALA A 296 -1.31 17.25 -16.43
C ALA A 296 -2.24 17.67 -15.28
N LYS A 297 -3.03 16.75 -14.71
CA LYS A 297 -3.90 16.99 -13.56
C LYS A 297 -3.23 16.66 -12.22
N LEU A 298 -2.02 16.08 -12.24
CA LEU A 298 -1.29 15.76 -11.01
C LEU A 298 -1.08 17.04 -10.20
N PRO A 299 -1.41 17.04 -8.90
CA PRO A 299 -1.03 18.14 -8.03
C PRO A 299 0.50 18.20 -7.93
N GLU A 300 1.02 19.38 -7.58
CA GLU A 300 2.42 19.50 -7.19
C GLU A 300 2.70 18.54 -6.01
N LEU A 301 3.60 17.60 -6.20
CA LEU A 301 3.89 16.56 -5.22
C LEU A 301 4.58 17.15 -3.96
N PRO A 302 4.49 16.47 -2.80
CA PRO A 302 5.02 16.99 -1.53
C PRO A 302 6.47 17.49 -1.60
N ASP A 303 7.37 16.73 -2.23
CA ASP A 303 8.79 17.10 -2.32
C ASP A 303 9.06 18.31 -3.22
N ALA A 304 8.34 18.41 -4.33
CA ALA A 304 8.42 19.55 -5.23
C ALA A 304 7.91 20.81 -4.50
N LYS A 305 6.74 20.69 -3.83
CA LYS A 305 6.15 21.79 -3.06
C LYS A 305 7.05 22.21 -1.91
N ARG A 306 7.66 21.26 -1.18
CA ARG A 306 8.63 21.53 -0.11
C ARG A 306 9.82 22.32 -0.63
N GLY A 307 10.43 21.88 -1.74
CA GLY A 307 11.53 22.58 -2.38
C GLY A 307 11.14 24.00 -2.81
N ARG A 308 9.96 24.17 -3.40
CA ARG A 308 9.42 25.47 -3.76
C ARG A 308 9.19 26.36 -2.54
N PHE A 309 8.64 25.85 -1.44
CA PHE A 309 8.38 26.61 -0.23
C PHE A 309 9.68 27.16 0.40
N MET A 310 10.74 26.34 0.41
CA MET A 310 12.07 26.78 0.87
C MET A 310 12.62 27.92 0.00
N VAL A 311 12.49 27.82 -1.32
CA VAL A 311 13.03 28.82 -2.26
C VAL A 311 12.18 30.09 -2.31
N GLN A 312 10.86 29.94 -2.44
CA GLN A 312 9.92 31.04 -2.69
C GLN A 312 9.62 31.84 -1.42
N TYR A 313 9.51 31.17 -0.27
CA TYR A 313 9.11 31.79 0.99
C TYR A 313 10.27 31.89 2.01
N GLY A 314 11.47 31.42 1.66
CA GLY A 314 12.64 31.48 2.53
C GLY A 314 12.52 30.62 3.80
N LEU A 315 11.65 29.60 3.76
CA LEU A 315 11.38 28.75 4.91
C LEU A 315 12.53 27.80 5.20
N SER A 316 12.71 27.48 6.49
CA SER A 316 13.63 26.42 6.88
C SER A 316 13.14 25.06 6.36
N ALA A 317 14.04 24.08 6.26
CA ALA A 317 13.67 22.71 5.90
C ALA A 317 12.58 22.16 6.83
N TYR A 318 12.71 22.43 8.14
CA TYR A 318 11.76 22.04 9.17
C TYR A 318 10.36 22.64 8.94
N ASP A 319 10.28 23.96 8.70
CA ASP A 319 9.00 24.63 8.47
C ASP A 319 8.34 24.16 7.16
N ALA A 320 9.16 23.97 6.11
CA ALA A 320 8.68 23.47 4.83
C ALA A 320 8.13 22.04 4.95
N ASP A 321 8.80 21.16 5.70
CA ASP A 321 8.33 19.80 6.00
C ASP A 321 7.00 19.82 6.74
N LEU A 322 6.87 20.66 7.76
CA LEU A 322 5.64 20.79 8.53
C LEU A 322 4.47 21.28 7.67
N LEU A 323 4.70 22.32 6.86
CA LEU A 323 3.65 22.93 6.03
C LEU A 323 3.21 22.03 4.88
N THR A 324 4.12 21.21 4.35
CA THR A 324 3.85 20.34 3.18
C THR A 324 3.46 18.91 3.54
N GLY A 325 3.45 18.56 4.83
CA GLY A 325 3.03 17.23 5.31
C GLY A 325 1.56 16.88 5.02
N SER A 326 0.71 17.86 4.76
CA SER A 326 -0.67 17.68 4.29
C SER A 326 -0.99 18.67 3.18
N ARG A 327 -1.68 18.21 2.13
CA ARG A 327 -2.11 19.07 1.04
C ARG A 327 -3.01 20.20 1.53
N VAL A 328 -3.94 19.89 2.43
CA VAL A 328 -4.88 20.88 3.00
C VAL A 328 -4.11 22.00 3.71
N PHE A 329 -3.09 21.64 4.48
CA PHE A 329 -2.31 22.62 5.23
C PHE A 329 -1.40 23.45 4.31
N ALA A 330 -0.80 22.82 3.30
CA ALA A 330 -0.01 23.50 2.29
C ALA A 330 -0.85 24.51 1.50
N ASP A 331 -2.02 24.10 1.03
CA ASP A 331 -2.93 24.95 0.26
C ASP A 331 -3.50 26.10 1.13
N TYR A 332 -3.75 25.83 2.42
CA TYR A 332 -4.12 26.86 3.40
C TYR A 332 -3.02 27.89 3.60
N PHE A 333 -1.77 27.45 3.80
CA PHE A 333 -0.61 28.33 3.94
C PHE A 333 -0.44 29.24 2.73
N GLU A 334 -0.52 28.69 1.51
CA GLU A 334 -0.44 29.49 0.28
C GLU A 334 -1.59 30.50 0.16
N SER A 335 -2.79 30.10 0.58
CA SER A 335 -3.95 30.99 0.63
C SER A 335 -3.73 32.16 1.59
N CYS A 336 -3.17 31.89 2.78
CA CYS A 336 -2.83 32.94 3.75
C CYS A 336 -1.73 33.87 3.24
N VAL A 337 -0.68 33.33 2.63
CA VAL A 337 0.41 34.11 2.06
C VAL A 337 -0.08 34.99 0.90
N GLY A 338 -0.99 34.47 0.06
CA GLY A 338 -1.60 35.24 -1.03
C GLY A 338 -2.47 36.42 -0.56
N LEU A 339 -2.99 36.37 0.67
CA LEU A 339 -3.77 37.45 1.29
C LEU A 339 -2.89 38.46 2.03
N ALA A 340 -1.68 38.08 2.44
CA ALA A 340 -0.74 38.95 3.12
C ALA A 340 -0.03 39.86 2.10
N ALA A 341 -0.13 41.18 2.27
CA ALA A 341 0.59 42.12 1.41
C ALA A 341 2.12 41.84 1.45
N PRO A 342 2.84 41.96 0.32
CA PRO A 342 4.23 41.51 0.18
C PRO A 342 5.24 42.12 1.17
N GLU A 343 4.90 43.20 1.87
CA GLU A 343 5.78 43.86 2.85
C GLU A 343 5.92 43.14 4.20
N GLN A 344 5.02 42.21 4.57
CA GLN A 344 5.03 41.56 5.89
C GLN A 344 5.76 40.22 5.95
N ILE A 345 6.00 39.56 4.83
CA ILE A 345 6.57 38.19 4.79
C ILE A 345 8.06 38.19 5.15
N SER A 346 8.79 39.30 4.95
CA SER A 346 10.24 39.38 5.21
C SER A 346 10.63 39.63 6.67
N LYS A 347 9.69 39.94 7.58
CA LYS A 347 10.01 40.39 8.96
C LYS A 347 9.43 39.54 10.09
N GLY A 348 8.64 38.52 9.78
CA GLY A 348 8.07 37.63 10.78
C GLY A 348 8.95 36.42 11.08
N ARG A 349 10.07 36.58 11.80
CA ARG A 349 10.57 35.46 12.60
C ARG A 349 9.50 35.18 13.66
N ALA A 350 8.64 34.20 13.42
CA ALA A 350 7.72 33.69 14.42
C ALA A 350 8.55 33.19 15.61
N LYS A 351 8.70 34.04 16.63
CA LYS A 351 9.14 33.59 17.95
C LYS A 351 7.99 32.77 18.52
N VAL A 352 8.13 31.45 18.44
CA VAL A 352 7.34 30.54 19.26
C VAL A 352 7.89 30.70 20.68
N THR A 353 7.15 31.42 21.54
CA THR A 353 7.31 31.39 23.00
C THR A 353 6.46 30.30 23.60
#